data_AF-A0A6N7MCB5-F1
#
_entry.id   AF-A0A6N7MCB5-F1
#
_cell.length_a   1.000
_cell.length_b   1.000
_cell.length_c   1.000
_cell.angle_alpha   90.00
_cell.angle_beta   90.00
_cell.angle_gamma   90.00
#
_symmetry.space_group_name_H-M   'P 1'
#
loop_
_entity.id
_entity.type
_entity.pdbx_description
1 polymer ?
#
loop_
_entity_poly.entity_id
_entity_poly.type
_entity_poly.pdbx_seq_one_letter_code
_entity_poly.pdbx_strand_id
1 'polypeptide(L)'
;MLVNPCRRLVPVGGSTADEFRHIQKPFILVGRWLAGLKDHAVLTNDVANSRKIVQYLIQNGNKDILFLTGPPAISSSIDRIEGSKIALREEGLEMRKELIMETDGHLYGGHRAISKVIQRGVHFTAVSAFNDLAAIGAI
;
A
#
# COMPACT_ATOMS: atom_id res chain seq x y z
N MET A 1 1.44 -34.79 12.38
CA MET A 1 1.35 -33.74 11.35
C MET A 1 0.05 -32.99 11.61
N LEU A 2 0.11 -31.88 12.36
CA LEU A 2 -1.08 -31.16 12.84
C LEU A 2 -1.68 -30.34 11.69
N VAL A 3 -2.77 -30.84 11.12
CA VAL A 3 -3.63 -30.09 10.19
C VAL A 3 -4.29 -28.97 10.99
N ASN A 4 -3.87 -27.73 10.76
CA ASN A 4 -4.46 -26.57 11.40
C ASN A 4 -5.90 -26.39 10.86
N PRO A 5 -6.95 -26.47 11.70
CA PRO A 5 -8.34 -26.56 11.23
C PRO A 5 -8.93 -25.24 10.70
N CYS A 6 -8.23 -24.11 10.87
CA CYS A 6 -8.61 -22.83 10.29
C CYS A 6 -7.75 -22.55 9.04
N ARG A 7 -8.14 -23.09 7.88
CA ARG A 7 -7.52 -22.68 6.61
C ARG A 7 -7.88 -21.22 6.32
N ARG A 8 -6.86 -20.41 6.10
CA ARG A 8 -6.98 -18.96 5.89
C ARG A 8 -7.63 -18.72 4.52
N LEU A 9 -8.79 -18.07 4.50
CA LEU A 9 -9.49 -17.69 3.26
C LEU A 9 -9.12 -16.29 2.76
N VAL A 10 -8.29 -15.56 3.51
CA VAL A 10 -7.89 -14.19 3.18
C VAL A 10 -6.42 -14.20 2.78
N PRO A 11 -6.08 -13.75 1.55
CA PRO A 11 -4.69 -13.64 1.15
C PRO A 11 -3.98 -12.57 1.96
N VAL A 12 -2.81 -12.93 2.47
CA VAL A 12 -1.91 -12.03 3.20
C VAL A 12 -0.63 -11.80 2.40
N GLY A 13 0.26 -10.96 2.91
CA GLY A 13 1.57 -10.77 2.27
C GLY A 13 2.27 -12.12 2.09
N GLY A 14 2.65 -12.43 0.86
CA GLY A 14 3.29 -13.70 0.50
C GLY A 14 2.33 -14.84 0.11
N SER A 15 1.00 -14.64 0.20
CA SER A 15 0.06 -15.64 -0.29
C SER A 15 0.20 -15.87 -1.79
N THR A 16 0.00 -17.12 -2.20
CA THR A 16 0.04 -17.56 -3.61
C THR A 16 -1.30 -18.11 -4.05
N ALA A 17 -1.54 -18.17 -5.37
CA ALA A 17 -2.75 -18.79 -5.90
C ALA A 17 -2.90 -20.27 -5.50
N ASP A 18 -1.78 -20.96 -5.26
CA ASP A 18 -1.79 -22.38 -4.88
C ASP A 18 -2.55 -22.64 -3.59
N GLU A 19 -2.48 -21.74 -2.61
CA GLU A 19 -3.21 -21.82 -1.33
C GLU A 19 -4.74 -21.85 -1.52
N PHE A 20 -5.22 -21.35 -2.65
CA PHE A 20 -6.65 -21.21 -2.94
C PHE A 20 -7.15 -22.31 -3.89
N ARG A 21 -6.25 -23.03 -4.57
CA ARG A 21 -6.61 -24.12 -5.50
C ARG A 21 -7.36 -25.28 -4.85
N HIS A 22 -7.21 -25.46 -3.54
CA HIS A 22 -7.88 -26.51 -2.77
C HIS A 22 -9.31 -26.15 -2.33
N ILE A 23 -9.72 -24.90 -2.52
CA ILE A 23 -11.06 -24.44 -2.14
C ILE A 23 -12.06 -24.97 -3.17
N GLN A 24 -12.92 -25.89 -2.74
CA GLN A 24 -13.92 -26.50 -3.63
C GLN A 24 -15.19 -25.66 -3.80
N LYS A 25 -15.35 -24.60 -3.00
CA LYS A 25 -16.48 -23.67 -3.09
C LYS A 25 -16.12 -22.49 -3.99
N PRO A 26 -17.07 -21.94 -4.76
CA PRO A 26 -16.84 -20.68 -5.48
C PRO A 26 -16.37 -19.58 -4.52
N PHE A 27 -15.34 -18.84 -4.92
CA PHE A 27 -14.81 -17.71 -4.16
C PHE A 27 -14.44 -16.57 -5.09
N ILE A 28 -14.39 -15.36 -4.53
CA ILE A 28 -13.89 -14.16 -5.18
C ILE A 28 -12.98 -13.43 -4.19
N LEU A 29 -11.87 -12.90 -4.66
CA LEU A 29 -11.00 -12.02 -3.87
C LEU A 29 -11.60 -10.61 -3.84
N VAL A 30 -11.46 -9.90 -2.73
CA VAL A 30 -11.97 -8.53 -2.59
C VAL A 30 -10.83 -7.61 -2.19
N GLY A 31 -10.65 -6.52 -2.95
CA GLY A 31 -9.70 -5.44 -2.66
C GLY A 31 -8.23 -5.79 -2.89
N ARG A 32 -7.92 -7.03 -3.30
CA ARG A 32 -6.55 -7.48 -3.60
C ARG A 32 -6.54 -8.50 -4.73
N TRP A 33 -5.48 -8.48 -5.52
CA TRP A 33 -5.21 -9.48 -6.52
C TRP A 33 -4.05 -10.39 -6.09
N LEU A 34 -4.11 -11.64 -6.53
CA LEU A 34 -3.01 -12.59 -6.47
C LEU A 34 -2.62 -12.98 -7.89
N ALA A 35 -1.32 -13.16 -8.13
CA ALA A 35 -0.85 -13.66 -9.42
C ALA A 35 -1.53 -15.01 -9.72
N GLY A 36 -2.12 -15.14 -10.91
CA GLY A 36 -2.89 -16.33 -11.31
C GLY A 36 -4.37 -16.35 -10.86
N LEU A 37 -4.82 -15.38 -10.06
CA LEU A 37 -6.22 -15.23 -9.62
C LEU A 37 -6.76 -13.81 -9.82
N LYS A 38 -6.11 -13.00 -10.67
CA LYS A 38 -6.50 -11.60 -10.89
C LYS A 38 -7.93 -11.48 -11.47
N ASP A 39 -8.33 -12.41 -12.34
CA ASP A 39 -9.67 -12.44 -12.94
C ASP A 39 -10.75 -12.93 -11.97
N HIS A 40 -10.35 -13.41 -10.78
CA HIS A 40 -11.23 -13.84 -9.70
C HIS A 40 -11.21 -12.82 -8.56
N ALA A 41 -11.16 -11.53 -8.89
CA ALA A 41 -11.09 -10.45 -7.90
C ALA A 41 -12.00 -9.27 -8.26
N VAL A 42 -12.64 -8.70 -7.23
CA VAL A 42 -13.25 -7.38 -7.28
C VAL A 42 -12.26 -6.39 -6.68
N LEU A 43 -11.81 -5.44 -7.48
CA LEU A 43 -10.72 -4.53 -7.14
C LEU A 43 -11.15 -3.07 -7.23
N THR A 44 -10.56 -2.24 -6.40
CA THR A 44 -10.49 -0.80 -6.63
C THR A 44 -9.35 -0.50 -7.61
N ASN A 45 -9.49 0.57 -8.40
CA ASN A 45 -8.38 1.03 -9.25
C ASN A 45 -7.37 1.83 -8.39
N ASP A 46 -6.60 1.10 -7.60
CA ASP A 46 -5.62 1.66 -6.65
C ASP A 46 -4.56 2.52 -7.34
N VAL A 47 -4.12 2.15 -8.55
CA VAL A 47 -3.19 2.94 -9.37
C VAL A 47 -3.79 4.31 -9.68
N ALA A 48 -5.00 4.34 -10.26
CA ALA A 48 -5.65 5.59 -10.63
C ALA A 48 -6.01 6.45 -9.40
N ASN A 49 -6.45 5.82 -8.32
CA ASN A 49 -6.82 6.52 -7.09
C ASN A 49 -5.60 7.14 -6.40
N SER A 50 -4.50 6.40 -6.27
CA SER A 50 -3.28 6.93 -5.68
C SER A 50 -2.66 8.04 -6.53
N ARG A 51 -2.69 7.90 -7.86
CA ARG A 51 -2.30 8.98 -8.79
C ARG A 51 -3.06 10.28 -8.50
N LYS A 52 -4.40 10.21 -8.40
CA LYS A 52 -5.24 11.37 -8.11
C LYS A 52 -4.92 12.01 -6.76
N ILE A 53 -4.70 11.20 -5.72
CA ILE A 53 -4.34 11.69 -4.38
C ILE A 53 -3.02 12.46 -4.43
N VAL A 54 -1.99 11.90 -5.08
CA VAL A 54 -0.68 12.54 -5.16
C VAL A 54 -0.71 13.79 -6.04
N GLN A 55 -1.41 13.76 -7.18
CA GLN A 55 -1.65 14.95 -8.00
C GLN A 55 -2.31 16.05 -7.19
N TYR A 56 -3.33 15.73 -6.37
CA TYR A 56 -3.96 16.71 -5.49
C TYR A 56 -2.96 17.33 -4.51
N LEU A 57 -2.10 16.55 -3.87
CA LEU A 57 -1.07 17.08 -2.97
C LEU A 57 -0.11 18.04 -3.70
N ILE A 58 0.35 17.65 -4.90
CA ILE A 58 1.25 18.47 -5.74
C ILE A 58 0.56 19.77 -6.16
N GLN A 59 -0.69 19.71 -6.61
CA GLN A 59 -1.49 20.87 -6.98
C GLN A 59 -1.71 21.85 -5.82
N ASN A 60 -1.67 21.36 -4.58
CA ASN A 60 -1.70 22.18 -3.37
C ASN A 60 -0.30 22.66 -2.93
N GLY A 61 0.72 22.56 -3.79
CA GLY A 61 2.06 23.08 -3.57
C GLY A 61 3.04 22.11 -2.89
N ASN A 62 2.63 20.87 -2.61
CA ASN A 62 3.50 19.90 -1.92
C ASN A 62 4.39 19.15 -2.92
N LYS A 63 5.70 19.38 -2.83
CA LYS A 63 6.71 18.66 -3.64
C LYS A 63 7.46 17.60 -2.84
N ASP A 64 7.54 17.76 -1.53
CA ASP A 64 8.21 16.84 -0.62
C ASP A 64 7.18 15.97 0.09
N ILE A 65 6.65 14.98 -0.62
CA ILE A 65 5.60 14.09 -0.10
C ILE A 65 6.26 12.86 0.53
N LEU A 66 6.03 12.63 1.82
CA LEU A 66 6.38 11.38 2.49
C LEU A 66 5.36 10.29 2.15
N PHE A 67 5.84 9.16 1.66
CA PHE A 67 5.03 7.99 1.32
C PHE A 67 5.13 6.95 2.43
N LEU A 68 4.09 6.81 3.25
CA LEU A 68 3.95 5.70 4.19
C LEU A 68 3.35 4.50 3.46
N THR A 69 4.17 3.58 2.98
CA THR A 69 3.71 2.45 2.16
C THR A 69 3.20 1.29 3.02
N GLY A 70 2.46 0.38 2.40
CA GLY A 70 2.11 -0.89 3.03
C GLY A 70 3.18 -1.95 2.78
N PRO A 71 2.98 -3.18 3.28
CA PRO A 71 3.88 -4.30 3.01
C PRO A 71 4.04 -4.53 1.49
N PRO A 72 5.27 -4.72 0.98
CA PRO A 72 5.54 -4.78 -0.47
C PRO A 72 4.96 -6.02 -1.15
N ALA A 73 4.66 -7.07 -0.39
CA ALA A 73 4.06 -8.30 -0.90
C ALA A 73 2.53 -8.22 -1.11
N ILE A 74 1.90 -7.07 -0.80
CA ILE A 74 0.46 -6.88 -0.94
C ILE A 74 0.16 -6.06 -2.19
N SER A 75 -0.74 -6.58 -3.03
CA SER A 75 -1.09 -5.97 -4.32
C SER A 75 -1.50 -4.50 -4.23
N SER A 76 -2.29 -4.11 -3.23
CA SER A 76 -2.71 -2.72 -3.06
C SER A 76 -1.55 -1.79 -2.70
N SER A 77 -0.50 -2.29 -2.03
CA SER A 77 0.72 -1.49 -1.78
C SER A 77 1.47 -1.25 -3.08
N ILE A 78 1.60 -2.30 -3.91
CA ILE A 78 2.24 -2.25 -5.24
C ILE A 78 1.49 -1.26 -6.16
N ASP A 79 0.17 -1.38 -6.23
CA ASP A 79 -0.64 -0.55 -7.13
C ASP A 79 -0.65 0.92 -6.68
N ARG A 80 -0.75 1.19 -5.36
CA ARG A 80 -0.72 2.56 -4.84
C ARG A 80 0.65 3.22 -5.04
N ILE A 81 1.75 2.51 -4.80
CA ILE A 81 3.07 3.11 -5.04
C ILE A 81 3.28 3.40 -6.52
N GLU A 82 2.77 2.56 -7.44
CA GLU A 82 2.84 2.85 -8.87
C GLU A 82 2.01 4.06 -9.26
N GLY A 83 0.78 4.19 -8.75
CA GLY A 83 -0.04 5.39 -8.95
C GLY A 83 0.65 6.67 -8.50
N SER A 84 1.29 6.62 -7.33
CA SER A 84 2.08 7.72 -6.79
C SER A 84 3.28 8.08 -7.69
N LYS A 85 4.01 7.08 -8.19
CA LYS A 85 5.13 7.30 -9.12
C LYS A 85 4.66 7.92 -10.44
N ILE A 86 3.52 7.49 -10.98
CA ILE A 86 2.94 8.08 -12.20
C ILE A 86 2.66 9.56 -11.97
N ALA A 87 1.99 9.93 -10.88
CA ALA A 87 1.67 11.33 -10.55
C ALA A 87 2.92 12.20 -10.45
N LEU A 88 3.98 11.73 -9.77
CA LEU A 88 5.24 12.45 -9.68
C LEU A 88 5.87 12.65 -11.06
N ARG A 89 5.96 11.60 -11.87
CA ARG A 89 6.54 11.69 -13.23
C ARG A 89 5.81 12.68 -14.14
N GLU A 90 4.48 12.72 -14.06
CA GLU A 90 3.65 13.64 -14.84
C GLU A 90 3.90 15.11 -14.50
N GLU A 91 4.31 15.39 -13.27
CA GLU A 91 4.64 16.73 -12.77
C GLU A 91 6.16 17.01 -12.77
N GLY A 92 6.96 16.15 -13.41
CA GLY A 92 8.41 16.29 -13.49
C GLY A 92 9.15 16.10 -12.16
N LEU A 93 8.54 15.39 -11.20
CA LEU A 93 9.11 15.07 -9.90
C LEU A 93 9.57 13.61 -9.84
N GLU A 94 10.51 13.34 -8.95
CA GLU A 94 10.99 11.98 -8.68
C GLU A 94 10.62 11.52 -7.28
N MET A 95 10.34 10.22 -7.15
CA MET A 95 10.11 9.60 -5.85
C MET A 95 11.44 9.34 -5.15
N ARG A 96 11.77 10.19 -4.18
CA ARG A 96 13.03 10.13 -3.44
C ARG A 96 13.00 9.05 -2.37
N LYS A 97 14.08 8.25 -2.27
CA LYS A 97 14.14 7.07 -1.39
C LYS A 97 13.99 7.43 0.08
N GLU A 98 14.51 8.57 0.50
CA GLU A 98 14.42 9.08 1.87
C GLU A 98 12.98 9.46 2.27
N LEU A 99 12.09 9.65 1.29
CA LEU A 99 10.67 9.95 1.48
C LEU A 99 9.79 8.69 1.38
N ILE A 100 10.36 7.48 1.39
CA ILE A 100 9.60 6.23 1.36
C ILE A 100 9.81 5.51 2.68
N MET A 101 8.72 5.27 3.41
CA MET A 101 8.75 4.53 4.67
C MET A 101 7.71 3.41 4.65
N GLU A 102 8.18 2.18 4.80
CA GLU A 102 7.30 1.03 4.92
C GLU A 102 6.62 0.98 6.29
N THR A 103 5.32 0.67 6.27
CA THR A 103 4.50 0.38 7.44
C THR A 103 3.91 -1.03 7.34
N ASP A 104 3.53 -1.59 8.48
CA ASP A 104 2.73 -2.83 8.53
C ASP A 104 1.24 -2.58 8.23
N GLY A 105 0.85 -1.35 7.87
CA GLY A 105 -0.53 -0.95 7.61
C GLY A 105 -1.39 -0.79 8.88
N HIS A 106 -0.79 -0.75 10.07
CA HIS A 106 -1.49 -0.54 11.34
C HIS A 106 -1.06 0.76 12.01
N LEU A 107 -1.83 1.16 13.03
CA LEU A 107 -1.64 2.41 13.78
C LEU A 107 -0.22 2.57 14.31
N TYR A 108 0.28 1.59 15.07
CA TYR A 108 1.64 1.67 15.61
C TYR A 108 2.71 1.59 14.52
N GLY A 109 2.42 0.98 13.37
CA GLY A 109 3.30 1.01 12.20
C GLY A 109 3.46 2.42 11.64
N GLY A 110 2.35 3.13 11.45
CA GLY A 110 2.33 4.54 11.05
C GLY A 110 3.13 5.42 12.02
N HIS A 111 2.87 5.29 13.32
CA HIS A 111 3.58 6.05 14.36
C HIS A 111 5.09 5.82 14.35
N ARG A 112 5.53 4.56 14.26
CA ARG A 112 6.96 4.25 14.18
C ARG A 112 7.60 4.80 12.90
N ALA A 113 6.89 4.77 11.78
CA ALA A 113 7.40 5.27 10.52
C ALA A 113 7.60 6.79 10.55
N ILE A 114 6.58 7.56 10.96
CA ILE A 114 6.68 9.03 11.04
C ILE A 114 7.74 9.46 12.07
N SER A 115 7.82 8.78 13.22
CA SER A 115 8.81 9.07 14.26
C SER A 115 10.23 8.93 13.74
N LYS A 116 10.52 7.90 12.93
CA LYS A 116 11.85 7.69 12.35
C LYS A 116 12.22 8.79 11.35
N VAL A 117 11.27 9.27 10.55
CA VAL A 117 11.48 10.35 9.57
C VAL A 117 11.84 11.64 10.29
N ILE A 118 11.06 11.99 11.33
CA ILE A 118 11.29 13.17 12.16
C ILE A 118 12.64 13.10 12.88
N GLN A 119 12.95 11.95 13.51
CA GLN A 119 14.24 11.76 14.20
C GLN A 119 15.45 11.87 13.25
N ARG A 120 15.29 11.49 11.97
CA ARG A 120 16.33 11.63 10.95
C ARG A 120 16.45 13.06 10.39
N GLY A 121 15.54 13.97 10.76
CA GLY A 121 15.49 15.32 10.20
C GLY A 121 15.12 15.36 8.72
N VAL A 122 14.41 14.34 8.22
CA VAL A 122 13.97 14.32 6.82
C VAL A 122 12.82 15.31 6.65
N HIS A 123 13.02 16.30 5.77
CA HIS A 123 12.00 17.31 5.44
C HIS A 123 10.92 16.73 4.54
N PHE A 124 9.65 16.98 4.88
CA PHE A 124 8.48 16.70 4.05
C PHE A 124 7.39 17.74 4.34
N THR A 125 6.50 18.00 3.37
CA THR A 125 5.40 18.96 3.49
C THR A 125 4.02 18.30 3.48
N ALA A 126 3.94 17.04 3.05
CA ALA A 126 2.71 16.26 3.06
C ALA A 126 3.00 14.77 3.29
N VAL A 127 1.99 14.01 3.69
CA VAL A 127 2.05 12.56 3.86
C VAL A 127 0.99 11.89 2.97
N SER A 128 1.41 10.95 2.14
CA SER A 128 0.53 9.99 1.48
C SER A 128 0.62 8.65 2.20
N ALA A 129 -0.45 8.26 2.88
CA ALA A 129 -0.47 7.06 3.71
C ALA A 129 -1.13 5.87 3.00
N PHE A 130 -0.62 4.67 3.27
CA PHE A 130 -1.14 3.44 2.70
C PHE A 130 -2.60 3.21 3.03
N ASN A 131 -3.04 3.49 4.26
CA ASN A 131 -4.42 3.39 4.70
C ASN A 131 -4.68 4.31 5.90
N ASP A 132 -5.94 4.37 6.33
CA ASP A 132 -6.38 5.23 7.41
C ASP A 132 -5.68 4.93 8.74
N LEU A 133 -5.41 3.65 9.05
CA LEU A 133 -4.70 3.30 10.29
C LEU A 133 -3.27 3.82 10.30
N ALA A 134 -2.53 3.67 9.20
CA ALA A 134 -1.19 4.23 9.06
C ALA A 134 -1.22 5.77 9.08
N ALA A 135 -2.25 6.38 8.49
CA ALA A 135 -2.46 7.83 8.51
C ALA A 135 -2.72 8.35 9.93
N ILE A 136 -3.64 7.73 10.67
CA ILE A 136 -3.94 8.06 12.06
C ILE A 136 -2.69 7.91 12.93
N GLY A 137 -1.91 6.84 12.72
CA GLY A 137 -0.65 6.67 13.44
C GLY A 137 0.39 7.75 13.14
N ALA A 138 0.29 8.45 12.01
CA ALA A 138 1.26 9.46 11.60
C ALA A 138 0.98 10.86 12.17
N ILE A 139 -0.16 11.04 12.86
CA ILE A 139 -0.61 12.28 13.50
C ILE A 139 -0.29 12.20 15.00
#